data_AF-A0A8J7VPY9-F1
#
_entry.id   AF-A0A8J7VPY9-F1
#
_cell.length_a   1.000
_cell.length_b   1.000
_cell.length_c   1.000
_cell.angle_alpha   90.00
_cell.angle_beta   90.00
_cell.angle_gamma   90.00
#
_symmetry.space_group_name_H-M   'P 1'
#
loop_
_entity.id
_entity.type
_entity.pdbx_description
1 polymer ?
#
loop_
_entity_poly.entity_id
_entity_poly.type
_entity_poly.pdbx_seq_one_letter_code
_entity_poly.pdbx_strand_id
1 'polypeptide(L)'
;QAIAFAEASQASGNNNFDVGCFQVNLNWHGDAFASLADALDPNQNADYAAAFLTELFRESGSWRDAAAAYHSKTPEFAAAYVAKLEAVLRDLVSAPAQASELVAYRAQPTNRFPLLQSGVASGNGSLVPLLQTNGPLIGVSP
;
A
#
# COMPACT_ATOMS: atom_id res chain seq x y z
N GLN A 1 16.15 -14.27 -4.16
CA GLN A 1 17.33 -13.59 -3.62
C GLN A 1 17.01 -12.81 -2.34
N ALA A 2 15.96 -11.98 -2.28
CA ALA A 2 15.59 -11.24 -1.06
C ALA A 2 15.23 -12.14 0.15
N ILE A 3 14.42 -13.17 -0.04
CA ILE A 3 14.04 -14.12 1.04
C ILE A 3 15.28 -14.80 1.63
N ALA A 4 16.15 -15.37 0.78
CA ALA A 4 17.35 -16.07 1.24
C ALA A 4 18.32 -15.18 2.05
N PHE A 5 18.44 -13.90 1.69
CA PHE A 5 19.24 -12.95 2.47
C PHE A 5 18.60 -12.67 3.84
N ALA A 6 17.29 -12.46 3.87
CA ALA A 6 16.55 -12.20 5.10
C ALA A 6 16.55 -13.43 6.02
N GLU A 7 16.38 -14.64 5.49
CA GLU A 7 16.50 -15.90 6.25
C GLU A 7 17.92 -16.09 6.81
N ALA A 8 18.96 -15.83 6.02
CA ALA A 8 20.34 -15.90 6.49
C ALA A 8 20.63 -14.88 7.60
N SER A 9 20.09 -13.65 7.47
CA SER A 9 20.20 -12.61 8.49
C SER A 9 19.52 -13.03 9.79
N GLN A 10 18.27 -13.53 9.74
CA GLN A 10 17.57 -14.06 10.92
C GLN A 10 18.29 -15.25 11.54
N ALA A 11 18.82 -16.17 10.73
CA ALA A 11 19.58 -17.33 11.22
C ALA A 11 20.88 -16.92 11.95
N SER A 12 21.44 -15.76 11.62
CA SER A 12 22.57 -15.15 12.32
C SER A 12 22.17 -14.31 13.55
N GLY A 13 20.87 -14.26 13.89
CA GLY A 13 20.31 -13.46 14.98
C GLY A 13 20.16 -11.97 14.65
N ASN A 14 20.35 -11.57 13.40
CA ASN A 14 20.22 -10.19 12.96
C ASN A 14 18.84 -9.95 12.33
N ASN A 15 17.96 -9.29 13.07
CA ASN A 15 16.64 -8.86 12.58
C ASN A 15 16.60 -7.37 12.21
N ASN A 16 17.72 -6.65 12.29
CA ASN A 16 17.77 -5.21 12.07
C ASN A 16 17.88 -4.87 10.58
N PHE A 17 16.82 -5.19 9.84
CA PHE A 17 16.67 -4.89 8.43
C PHE A 17 15.20 -4.71 8.06
N ASP A 18 14.97 -4.01 6.95
CA ASP A 18 13.64 -3.66 6.47
C ASP A 18 13.16 -4.66 5.40
N VAL A 19 11.86 -4.97 5.41
CA VAL A 19 11.24 -5.90 4.47
C VAL A 19 10.05 -5.30 3.72
N GLY A 20 9.87 -5.78 2.49
CA GLY A 20 8.74 -5.45 1.64
C GLY A 20 8.77 -4.02 1.10
N CYS A 21 7.69 -3.66 0.40
CA CYS A 21 7.53 -2.37 -0.27
C CYS A 21 7.42 -1.20 0.72
N PHE A 22 6.94 -1.46 1.94
CA PHE A 22 6.73 -0.44 2.97
C PHE A 22 7.88 -0.35 3.97
N GLN A 23 8.98 -1.07 3.71
CA GLN A 23 10.23 -1.02 4.47
C GLN A 23 9.99 -1.19 5.98
N VAL A 24 9.26 -2.25 6.34
CA VAL A 24 8.95 -2.55 7.74
C VAL A 24 10.17 -3.20 8.40
N ASN A 25 10.66 -2.61 9.49
CA ASN A 25 11.84 -3.12 10.19
C ASN A 25 11.50 -4.31 11.09
N LEU A 26 12.12 -5.48 10.87
CA LEU A 26 11.80 -6.70 11.63
C LEU A 26 12.31 -6.71 13.07
N ASN A 27 13.29 -5.87 13.43
CA ASN A 27 13.76 -5.77 14.80
C ASN A 27 12.69 -5.19 15.73
N TRP A 28 11.83 -4.32 15.20
CA TRP A 28 10.77 -3.65 15.97
C TRP A 28 9.39 -4.25 15.74
N HIS A 29 9.15 -4.81 14.56
CA HIS A 29 7.82 -5.19 14.09
C HIS A 29 7.71 -6.66 13.67
N GLY A 30 8.76 -7.45 13.90
CA GLY A 30 8.79 -8.86 13.49
C GLY A 30 7.66 -9.69 14.10
N ASP A 31 7.30 -9.42 15.36
CA ASP A 31 6.24 -10.15 16.09
C ASP A 31 4.83 -9.93 15.51
N ALA A 32 4.65 -8.96 14.61
CA ALA A 32 3.38 -8.75 13.92
C ALA A 32 3.13 -9.76 12.79
N PHE A 33 4.14 -10.53 12.40
CA PHE A 33 4.06 -11.48 11.29
C PHE A 33 4.28 -12.91 11.79
N ALA A 34 3.50 -13.86 11.26
CA ALA A 34 3.67 -15.27 11.62
C ALA A 34 4.96 -15.87 11.03
N SER A 35 5.47 -15.30 9.95
CA SER A 35 6.73 -15.71 9.31
C SER A 35 7.38 -14.58 8.52
N LEU A 36 8.65 -14.76 8.15
CA LEU A 36 9.34 -13.85 7.23
C LEU A 36 8.66 -13.82 5.84
N ALA A 37 8.09 -14.95 5.40
CA ALA A 37 7.33 -15.01 4.15
C ALA A 37 6.10 -14.11 4.22
N ASP A 38 5.40 -14.08 5.36
CA ASP A 38 4.26 -13.18 5.58
C ASP A 38 4.69 -11.71 5.62
N ALA A 39 5.82 -11.40 6.25
CA ALA A 39 6.35 -10.05 6.29
C ALA A 39 6.79 -9.53 4.90
N LEU A 40 7.11 -10.44 3.97
CA LEU A 40 7.44 -10.16 2.58
C LEU A 40 6.25 -10.26 1.62
N ASP A 41 5.10 -10.79 2.06
CA ASP A 41 3.87 -10.78 1.27
C ASP A 41 3.42 -9.32 1.07
N PRO A 42 3.22 -8.85 -0.18
CA PRO A 42 2.91 -7.46 -0.44
C PRO A 42 1.65 -6.95 0.24
N ASN A 43 0.61 -7.80 0.38
CA ASN A 43 -0.65 -7.39 0.98
C ASN A 43 -0.51 -7.32 2.50
N GLN A 44 0.06 -8.36 3.13
CA GLN A 44 0.26 -8.36 4.59
C GLN A 44 1.23 -7.24 5.03
N ASN A 45 2.30 -6.98 4.27
CA ASN A 45 3.22 -5.88 4.52
C ASN A 45 2.51 -4.52 4.41
N ALA A 46 1.64 -4.34 3.40
CA ALA A 46 0.84 -3.13 3.22
C ALA A 46 -0.18 -2.92 4.35
N ASP A 47 -0.92 -3.97 4.70
CA ASP A 47 -1.95 -3.93 5.74
C ASP A 47 -1.33 -3.56 7.09
N TYR A 48 -0.19 -4.18 7.43
CA TYR A 48 0.55 -3.86 8.64
C TYR A 48 1.03 -2.40 8.63
N ALA A 49 1.69 -1.95 7.56
CA ALA A 49 2.21 -0.60 7.45
C ALA A 49 1.08 0.46 7.55
N ALA A 50 -0.06 0.21 6.90
CA ALA A 50 -1.22 1.09 6.96
C ALA A 50 -1.82 1.15 8.37
N ALA A 51 -1.95 0.00 9.05
CA ALA A 51 -2.43 -0.05 10.42
C ALA A 51 -1.51 0.71 11.37
N PHE A 52 -0.19 0.49 11.27
CA PHE A 52 0.80 1.16 12.10
C PHE A 52 0.81 2.67 11.87
N LEU A 53 0.81 3.13 10.62
CA LEU A 53 0.77 4.55 10.29
C LEU A 53 -0.53 5.21 10.77
N THR A 54 -1.66 4.49 10.71
CA THR A 54 -2.95 4.96 11.24
C THR A 54 -2.91 5.13 12.76
N GLU A 55 -2.26 4.22 13.47
CA GLU A 55 -2.10 4.33 14.92
C GLU A 55 -1.25 5.54 15.29
N LEU A 56 -0.12 5.76 14.60
CA LEU A 56 0.70 6.95 14.80
C LEU A 56 -0.05 8.25 14.50
N PHE A 57 -0.97 8.22 13.52
CA PHE A 57 -1.86 9.35 13.27
C PHE A 57 -2.84 9.57 14.42
N ARG A 58 -3.41 8.51 15.01
CA ARG A 58 -4.28 8.64 16.18
C ARG A 58 -3.54 9.19 17.40
N GLU A 59 -2.28 8.79 17.58
CA GLU A 59 -1.40 9.29 18.65
C GLU A 59 -1.07 10.78 18.47
N SER A 60 -0.74 11.20 17.24
CA SER A 60 -0.19 12.54 16.96
C SER A 60 -1.21 13.57 16.46
N GLY A 61 -2.31 13.13 15.86
CA GLY A 61 -3.29 13.97 15.17
C GLY A 61 -2.79 14.58 13.85
N SER A 62 -1.61 14.18 13.37
CA SER A 62 -0.90 14.84 12.28
C SER A 62 -0.24 13.82 11.36
N TRP A 63 -0.58 13.81 10.07
CA TRP A 63 0.04 12.90 9.11
C TRP A 63 1.55 13.14 8.94
N ARG A 64 1.98 14.39 9.12
CA ARG A 64 3.41 14.75 9.10
C ARG A 64 4.15 14.07 10.25
N ASP A 65 3.61 14.19 11.45
CA ASP A 65 4.25 13.64 12.66
C ASP A 65 4.13 12.11 12.71
N ALA A 66 3.02 11.56 12.20
CA ALA A 66 2.85 10.13 12.01
C ALA A 66 3.89 9.55 11.04
N ALA A 67 4.12 10.19 9.88
CA ALA A 67 5.15 9.76 8.93
C ALA A 67 6.55 9.89 9.52
N ALA A 68 6.81 10.93 10.32
CA ALA A 68 8.07 11.08 11.05
C ALA A 68 8.31 9.92 12.03
N ALA A 69 7.30 9.62 12.85
CA ALA A 69 7.33 8.57 13.86
C ALA A 69 7.36 7.16 13.25
N TYR A 70 6.79 6.97 12.06
CA TYR A 70 6.88 5.72 11.30
C TYR A 70 8.32 5.41 10.95
N HIS A 71 9.10 6.42 10.57
CA HIS A 71 10.51 6.26 10.29
C HIS A 71 11.36 6.15 11.56
N SER A 72 11.09 6.99 12.56
CA SER A 72 11.78 6.95 13.85
C SER A 72 11.06 7.80 14.89
N LYS A 73 10.88 7.28 16.10
CA LYS A 73 10.41 8.06 17.26
C LYS A 73 11.51 8.90 17.91
N THR A 74 12.78 8.72 17.52
CA THR A 74 13.91 9.55 17.95
C THR A 74 13.88 10.91 17.22
N PRO A 75 13.81 12.05 17.94
CA PRO A 75 13.53 13.37 17.35
C PRO A 75 14.50 13.79 16.24
N GLU A 76 15.79 13.51 16.39
CA GLU A 76 16.82 13.94 15.43
C GLU A 76 16.64 13.24 14.07
N PHE A 77 16.35 11.93 14.09
CA PHE A 77 16.12 11.15 12.86
C PHE A 77 14.75 11.44 12.24
N ALA A 78 13.73 11.68 13.08
CA ALA A 78 12.41 12.09 12.65
C ALA A 78 12.47 13.41 11.86
N ALA A 79 13.16 14.41 12.40
CA ALA A 79 13.33 15.72 11.76
C ALA A 79 14.06 15.62 10.41
N ALA A 80 15.15 14.85 10.34
CA ALA A 80 15.89 14.64 9.11
C ALA A 80 15.05 13.95 8.02
N TYR A 81 14.19 13.01 8.41
CA TYR A 81 13.27 12.33 7.50
C TYR A 81 12.17 13.27 7.01
N VAL A 82 11.53 14.02 7.90
CA VAL A 82 10.48 14.98 7.54
C VAL A 82 10.99 16.02 6.55
N ALA A 83 12.22 16.53 6.72
CA ALA A 83 12.80 17.48 5.76
C ALA A 83 12.87 16.92 4.33
N LYS A 84 13.21 15.62 4.19
CA LYS A 84 13.22 14.92 2.89
C LYS A 84 11.80 14.72 2.36
N LEU A 85 10.89 14.25 3.22
CA LEU A 85 9.49 14.02 2.88
C LEU A 85 8.83 15.29 2.34
N GLU A 86 9.05 16.43 3.00
CA GLU A 86 8.50 17.71 2.59
C GLU A 86 9.07 18.22 1.28
N ALA A 87 10.36 17.97 1.01
CA ALA A 87 10.93 18.30 -0.29
C ALA A 87 10.20 17.55 -1.41
N VAL A 88 10.04 16.24 -1.26
CA VAL A 88 9.32 15.40 -2.23
C VAL A 88 7.86 15.85 -2.36
N LEU A 89 7.18 16.14 -1.25
CA LEU A 89 5.78 16.57 -1.28
C LEU A 89 5.62 17.92 -2.00
N ARG A 90 6.52 18.88 -1.78
CA ARG A 90 6.51 20.16 -2.50
C ARG A 90 6.66 19.95 -4.00
N ASP A 91 7.55 19.07 -4.42
CA ASP A 91 7.77 18.76 -5.84
C ASP A 91 6.52 18.12 -6.48
N LEU A 92 5.89 17.18 -5.78
CA LEU A 92 4.65 16.55 -6.25
C LEU A 92 3.46 17.52 -6.33
N VAL A 93 3.32 18.42 -5.35
CA VAL A 93 2.24 19.41 -5.33
C VAL A 93 2.44 20.50 -6.38
N SER A 94 3.69 20.88 -6.65
CA SER A 94 4.01 21.90 -7.67
C SER A 94 3.90 21.38 -9.11
N ALA A 95 3.91 20.06 -9.32
CA ALA A 95 3.70 19.41 -10.61
C ALA A 95 2.51 18.42 -10.58
N PRO A 96 1.25 18.91 -10.52
CA PRO A 96 0.08 18.06 -10.29
C PRO A 96 -0.18 17.03 -11.40
N ALA A 97 0.34 17.25 -12.61
CA ALA A 97 0.28 16.25 -13.69
C ALA A 97 1.08 14.98 -13.35
N GLN A 98 2.25 15.12 -12.72
CA GLN A 98 3.09 13.99 -12.29
C GLN A 98 2.46 13.26 -11.11
N ALA A 99 1.87 14.00 -10.17
CA ALA A 99 1.09 13.40 -9.07
C ALA A 99 -0.13 12.62 -9.59
N SER A 100 -0.83 13.16 -10.59
CA SER A 100 -2.00 12.50 -11.19
C SER A 100 -1.63 11.21 -11.93
N GLU A 101 -0.51 11.19 -12.65
CA GLU A 101 -0.01 10.00 -13.36
C GLU A 101 0.42 8.89 -12.38
N LEU A 102 1.11 9.25 -11.28
CA LEU A 102 1.49 8.31 -10.21
C LEU A 102 0.27 7.72 -9.48
N VAL A 103 -0.76 8.53 -9.24
CA VAL A 103 -2.02 8.08 -8.61
C VAL A 103 -2.82 7.21 -9.58
N ALA A 104 -2.93 7.61 -10.85
CA ALA A 104 -3.67 6.87 -11.89
C ALA A 104 -3.03 5.50 -12.20
N TYR A 105 -1.70 5.39 -12.16
CA TYR A 105 -1.00 4.10 -12.31
C TYR A 105 -1.35 3.10 -11.21
N ARG A 106 -1.55 3.58 -9.97
CA ARG A 106 -1.90 2.73 -8.82
C ARG A 106 -3.39 2.38 -8.75
N ALA A 107 -4.23 3.22 -9.32
CA ALA A 107 -5.68 3.11 -9.26
C ALA A 107 -6.27 2.92 -10.67
N GLN A 108 -6.00 1.78 -11.30
CA GLN A 108 -7.03 1.20 -12.16
C GLN A 108 -7.90 0.29 -11.30
N PRO A 109 -8.95 0.82 -10.62
CA PRO A 109 -9.94 -0.04 -10.00
C PRO A 109 -10.57 -0.84 -11.14
N THR A 110 -10.20 -2.10 -11.24
CA THR A 110 -10.94 -3.05 -12.08
C THR A 110 -12.31 -3.18 -11.44
N ASN A 111 -13.34 -2.60 -12.06
CA ASN A 111 -14.69 -2.73 -11.57
C ASN A 111 -15.12 -4.20 -11.69
N ARG A 112 -15.04 -4.92 -10.56
CA ARG A 112 -15.41 -6.34 -10.46
C ARG A 112 -16.91 -6.55 -10.30
N PHE A 113 -17.72 -5.49 -10.24
CA PHE A 113 -19.17 -5.59 -10.28
C PHE A 113 -19.64 -5.60 -11.74
N PRO A 114 -20.15 -6.73 -12.27
CA PRO A 114 -20.52 -6.85 -13.68
C PRO A 114 -21.52 -5.77 -14.13
N LEU A 115 -22.42 -5.35 -13.23
CA LEU A 115 -23.48 -4.38 -13.51
C LEU A 115 -23.01 -2.91 -13.50
N LEU A 116 -21.79 -2.63 -13.04
CA LEU A 116 -21.24 -1.27 -12.95
C LEU A 116 -20.10 -1.04 -13.94
N GLN A 117 -19.90 -1.97 -14.87
CA GLN A 117 -18.97 -1.79 -15.98
C GLN A 117 -19.60 -0.81 -16.98
N SER A 118 -18.85 0.22 -17.36
CA SER A 118 -19.24 1.15 -18.42
C SER A 118 -19.32 0.38 -19.76
N GLY A 119 -20.50 -0.12 -20.12
CA GLY A 119 -20.77 -0.69 -21.44
C GLY A 119 -21.38 0.34 -22.39
N VAL A 120 -21.43 -0.02 -23.67
CA VAL A 120 -22.10 0.78 -24.71
C VAL A 120 -23.60 0.76 -24.43
N ALA A 121 -24.22 1.94 -24.37
CA ALA A 121 -25.66 2.06 -24.16
C ALA A 121 -26.41 1.24 -25.22
N SER A 122 -27.14 0.21 -24.78
CA SER A 122 -28.01 -0.57 -25.66
C SER A 122 -29.37 0.10 -25.72
N GLY A 123 -29.91 0.26 -26.93
CA GLY A 123 -31.02 1.16 -27.24
C GLY A 123 -32.34 0.91 -26.50
N ASN A 124 -33.18 1.94 -26.57
CA ASN A 124 -34.58 2.08 -26.14
C ASN A 124 -35.02 1.22 -24.93
N GLY A 125 -34.48 1.57 -23.76
CA GLY A 125 -35.12 1.28 -22.47
C GLY A 125 -34.36 0.35 -21.52
N SER A 126 -33.22 -0.21 -21.93
CA SER A 126 -32.37 -1.00 -21.03
C SER A 126 -31.32 -0.13 -20.34
N LEU A 127 -31.34 -0.08 -19.00
CA LEU A 127 -30.26 0.49 -18.18
C LEU A 127 -29.11 -0.50 -17.94
N VAL A 128 -29.22 -1.71 -18.48
CA VAL A 128 -28.19 -2.75 -18.35
C VAL A 128 -27.26 -2.66 -19.55
N PRO A 129 -25.96 -2.38 -19.36
CA PRO A 129 -24.98 -2.43 -20.43
C PRO A 129 -24.91 -3.86 -20.99
N LEU A 130 -24.89 -4.00 -22.31
CA LEU A 130 -24.56 -5.28 -22.94
C LEU A 130 -23.07 -5.53 -22.73
N LEU A 131 -22.72 -6.45 -21.84
CA LEU A 131 -21.33 -6.90 -21.71
C LEU A 131 -20.94 -7.67 -22.98
N GLN A 132 -19.77 -7.35 -23.55
CA GLN A 132 -19.18 -8.10 -24.67
C GLN A 132 -18.69 -9.51 -24.25
N THR A 133 -18.76 -9.84 -22.96
CA THR A 133 -18.38 -11.15 -22.42
C THR A 133 -19.57 -12.10 -22.44
N ASN A 134 -19.51 -13.14 -23.27
CA ASN A 134 -20.50 -14.23 -23.33
C ASN A 134 -20.41 -15.15 -22.10
N GLY A 135 -20.64 -14.60 -20.90
CA GLY A 135 -20.67 -15.33 -19.64
C GLY A 135 -22.03 -15.20 -18.94
N PRO A 136 -22.53 -16.24 -18.24
CA PRO A 136 -23.79 -16.15 -17.52
C PRO A 136 -23.73 -15.07 -16.43
N LEU A 137 -24.80 -14.27 -16.31
CA LEU A 137 -24.94 -13.20 -15.30
C LEU A 137 -25.10 -13.73 -13.87
N ILE A 138 -25.33 -15.04 -13.71
CA ILE A 138 -25.35 -15.74 -12.44
C ILE A 138 -24.33 -16.88 -12.55
N GLY A 139 -23.17 -16.69 -11.95
CA GLY A 139 -22.23 -17.78 -11.73
C GLY A 139 -22.70 -18.61 -10.55
N VAL A 140 -23.22 -19.79 -10.81
CA VAL A 140 -23.31 -20.84 -9.79
C VAL A 140 -21.97 -21.58 -9.87
N SER A 141 -21.07 -21.31 -8.93
CA SER A 141 -19.83 -22.08 -8.82
C SER A 141 -20.16 -23.52 -8.38
N PRO A 142 -19.54 -24.56 -8.97
CA PRO A 142 -19.36 -25.82 -8.28
C PRO A 142 -18.28 -25.72 -7.18
#